data_AF-A0A6V7K495-F1
#
_entry.id   AF-A0A6V7K495-F1
#
_cell.length_a   1.000
_cell.length_b   1.000
_cell.length_c   1.000
_cell.angle_alpha   90.00
_cell.angle_beta   90.00
_cell.angle_gamma   90.00
#
_symmetry.space_group_name_H-M   'P 1'
#
loop_
_entity.id
_entity.type
_entity.pdbx_description
1 polymer ?
#
loop_
_entity_poly.entity_id
_entity_poly.type
_entity_poly.pdbx_seq_one_letter_code
_entity_poly.pdbx_strand_id
1 'polypeptide(L)'
;NGEGVRVPERLKELFDETLLDTGIDEYHRLLARPFMVFGFDTYRIGSLSFVHGAYIGLPINYTYKDESSINKTDIFINNEPVNWNRDDAKLLLDSLILSDDAKKYAIAREVMLADNYLVMFKSLFSGGILAATFNVAAQFNNGSKLFEKPRGVRFAMYALNGLFWWGIWCLQNDTLL
;
A
#
# COMPACT_ATOMS: atom_id res chain seq x y z
N ASN A 1 4.06 23.25 6.67
CA ASN A 1 3.03 23.74 5.74
C ASN A 1 2.60 22.57 4.88
N GLY A 2 1.37 22.08 5.03
CA GLY A 2 0.87 20.85 4.40
C GLY A 2 0.67 20.92 2.89
N GLU A 3 1.59 21.56 2.17
CA GLU A 3 1.63 21.60 0.71
C GLU A 3 2.34 20.34 0.18
N GLY A 4 1.83 19.80 -0.93
CA GLY A 4 2.42 18.63 -1.57
C GLY A 4 3.81 18.95 -2.13
N VAL A 5 4.80 18.12 -1.79
CA VAL A 5 6.16 18.24 -2.32
C VAL A 5 6.15 17.86 -3.80
N ARG A 6 6.62 18.76 -4.67
CA ARG A 6 6.73 18.48 -6.11
C ARG A 6 7.84 17.46 -6.35
N VAL A 7 7.58 16.51 -7.25
CA VAL A 7 8.58 15.52 -7.68
C VAL A 7 9.70 16.25 -8.46
N PRO A 8 10.97 16.11 -8.04
CA PRO A 8 12.12 16.65 -8.76
C PRO A 8 12.22 16.09 -10.19
N GLU A 9 12.72 16.90 -11.13
CA GLU A 9 12.73 16.52 -12.56
C GLU A 9 13.51 15.24 -12.84
N ARG A 10 14.70 15.09 -12.24
CA ARG A 10 15.50 13.86 -12.34
C ARG A 10 14.73 12.60 -11.92
N LEU A 11 13.86 12.71 -10.92
CA LEU A 11 13.06 11.56 -10.47
C LEU A 11 11.89 11.26 -11.41
N LYS A 12 11.35 12.28 -12.09
CA LYS A 12 10.36 12.05 -13.16
C LYS A 12 11.00 11.35 -14.35
N GLU A 13 12.18 11.81 -14.78
CA GLU A 13 12.93 11.16 -15.87
C GLU A 13 13.22 9.70 -15.55
N LEU A 14 13.71 9.41 -14.34
CA LEU A 14 13.96 8.04 -13.88
C LEU A 14 12.67 7.20 -13.83
N PHE A 15 11.56 7.80 -13.40
CA PHE A 15 10.26 7.14 -13.36
C PHE A 15 9.76 6.80 -14.77
N ASP A 16 9.82 7.75 -15.70
CA ASP A 16 9.40 7.56 -17.09
C ASP A 16 10.26 6.52 -17.79
N GLU A 17 11.58 6.53 -17.56
CA GLU A 17 12.50 5.50 -18.05
C GLU A 17 12.12 4.12 -17.48
N THR A 18 11.81 4.04 -16.19
CA THR A 18 11.36 2.79 -15.56
C THR A 18 10.06 2.28 -16.19
N LEU A 19 9.10 3.18 -16.47
CA LEU A 19 7.84 2.79 -17.12
C LEU A 19 8.09 2.20 -18.52
N LEU A 20 9.06 2.72 -19.27
CA LEU A 20 9.47 2.14 -20.55
C LEU A 20 10.09 0.75 -20.36
N ASP A 21 10.97 0.60 -19.39
CA ASP A 21 11.66 -0.67 -19.09
C ASP A 21 10.69 -1.79 -18.66
N THR A 22 9.58 -1.44 -18.00
CA THR A 22 8.58 -2.43 -17.54
C THR A 22 7.76 -3.09 -18.64
N GLY A 23 7.70 -2.51 -19.84
CA GLY A 23 6.95 -3.06 -20.97
C GLY A 23 5.41 -3.05 -20.82
N ILE A 24 4.86 -2.26 -19.89
CA ILE A 24 3.41 -2.10 -19.75
C ILE A 24 2.80 -1.34 -20.93
N ASP A 25 1.51 -1.54 -21.14
CA ASP A 25 0.76 -0.89 -22.22
C ASP A 25 0.86 0.65 -22.17
N GLU A 26 0.82 1.29 -23.34
CA GLU A 26 0.88 2.75 -23.44
C GLU A 26 -0.21 3.45 -22.64
N TYR A 27 -1.42 2.88 -22.62
CA TYR A 27 -2.52 3.40 -21.83
C TYR A 27 -2.22 3.35 -20.33
N HIS A 28 -1.66 2.24 -19.84
CA HIS A 28 -1.28 2.09 -18.44
C HIS A 28 -0.13 3.02 -18.04
N ARG A 29 0.81 3.31 -18.94
CA ARG A 29 1.85 4.33 -18.69
C ARG A 29 1.28 5.71 -18.42
N LEU A 30 0.26 6.14 -19.18
CA LEU A 30 -0.41 7.43 -18.98
C LEU A 30 -1.19 7.52 -17.66
N LEU A 31 -1.57 6.37 -17.11
CA LEU A 31 -2.31 6.25 -15.86
C LEU A 31 -1.40 6.15 -14.62
N ALA A 32 -0.12 5.86 -14.80
CA ALA A 32 0.86 5.81 -13.71
C ALA A 32 1.39 7.22 -13.40
N ARG A 33 1.24 7.69 -12.17
CA ARG A 33 1.64 9.05 -11.77
C ARG A 33 2.59 9.04 -10.57
N PRO A 34 3.77 9.68 -10.66
CA PRO A 34 4.68 9.76 -9.52
C PRO A 34 4.23 10.85 -8.54
N PHE A 35 4.43 10.61 -7.24
CA PHE A 35 4.28 11.63 -6.19
C PHE A 35 5.30 11.41 -5.07
N MET A 36 5.58 12.43 -4.26
CA MET A 36 6.50 12.29 -3.12
C MET A 36 5.78 11.71 -1.89
N VAL A 37 6.40 10.73 -1.23
CA VAL A 37 5.91 10.10 0.00
C VAL A 37 6.85 10.38 1.16
N PHE A 38 6.27 10.48 2.35
CA PHE A 38 7.02 10.52 3.59
C PHE A 38 7.47 9.10 4.00
N GLY A 39 8.77 8.92 4.23
CA GLY A 39 9.36 7.63 4.58
C GLY A 39 10.45 7.22 3.60
N PHE A 40 10.87 5.96 3.70
CA PHE A 40 11.99 5.38 2.94
C PHE A 40 11.55 4.32 1.92
N ASP A 41 10.28 3.91 1.97
CA ASP A 41 9.73 2.86 1.13
C ASP A 41 8.92 3.43 -0.03
N THR A 42 9.08 2.81 -1.20
CA THR A 42 8.22 3.06 -2.36
C THR A 42 6.84 2.51 -2.06
N TYR A 43 5.81 3.31 -2.36
CA TYR A 43 4.45 2.98 -2.02
C TYR A 43 3.53 3.09 -3.23
N ARG A 44 2.52 2.24 -3.33
CA ARG A 44 1.51 2.31 -4.39
C ARG A 44 0.13 2.64 -3.84
N ILE A 45 -0.58 3.50 -4.56
CA ILE A 45 -2.00 3.75 -4.36
C ILE A 45 -2.75 3.50 -5.67
N GLY A 46 -3.80 2.68 -5.62
CA GLY A 46 -4.65 2.41 -6.78
C GLY A 46 -4.15 1.25 -7.67
N SER A 47 -4.65 1.23 -8.90
CA SER A 47 -4.38 0.18 -9.89
C SER A 47 -4.49 0.75 -11.30
N LEU A 48 -3.64 0.28 -12.21
CA LEU A 48 -3.63 0.72 -13.61
C LEU A 48 -4.82 0.19 -14.40
N SER A 49 -5.49 -0.86 -13.91
CA SER A 49 -6.72 -1.39 -14.51
C SER A 49 -7.96 -0.49 -14.28
N PHE A 50 -7.85 0.58 -13.48
CA PHE A 50 -8.93 1.53 -13.23
C PHE A 50 -8.71 2.85 -13.98
N VAL A 51 -9.80 3.53 -14.36
CA VAL A 51 -9.77 4.80 -15.11
C VAL A 51 -9.03 5.95 -14.41
N HIS A 52 -8.90 5.90 -13.08
CA HIS A 52 -8.16 6.90 -12.29
C HIS A 52 -6.66 6.60 -12.21
N GLY A 53 -6.23 5.42 -12.65
CA GLY A 53 -4.85 4.97 -12.65
C GLY A 53 -4.29 4.66 -11.27
N ALA A 54 -2.97 4.68 -11.19
CA ALA A 54 -2.22 4.41 -9.98
C ALA A 54 -1.22 5.53 -9.69
N TYR A 55 -1.09 5.86 -8.41
CA TYR A 55 -0.07 6.78 -7.92
C TYR A 55 1.07 5.97 -7.32
N ILE A 56 2.28 6.22 -7.82
CA ILE A 56 3.51 5.60 -7.33
C ILE A 56 4.26 6.62 -6.51
N GLY A 57 4.38 6.29 -5.23
CA GLY A 57 5.02 7.11 -4.23
C GLY A 57 6.52 6.90 -4.25
N LEU A 58 7.25 7.99 -4.49
CA LEU A 58 8.70 8.06 -4.46
C LEU A 58 9.16 8.62 -3.11
N PRO A 59 9.90 7.83 -2.30
CA PRO A 59 10.36 8.27 -0.99
C PRO A 59 11.47 9.33 -1.11
N ILE A 60 11.64 10.12 -0.05
CA ILE A 60 12.58 11.27 -0.07
C ILE A 60 14.03 10.83 -0.28
N ASN A 61 14.41 9.62 0.15
CA ASN A 61 15.74 9.06 -0.05
C ASN A 61 16.15 8.91 -1.52
N TYR A 62 15.20 8.90 -2.45
CA TYR A 62 15.53 8.83 -3.88
C TYR A 62 16.20 10.12 -4.38
N THR A 63 15.99 11.22 -3.66
CA THR A 63 16.60 12.53 -3.94
C THR A 63 18.05 12.64 -3.45
N TYR A 64 18.50 11.73 -2.57
CA TYR A 64 19.84 11.76 -2.01
C TYR A 64 20.87 11.36 -3.06
N LYS A 65 21.94 12.15 -3.16
CA LYS A 65 23.08 11.90 -4.07
C LYS A 65 24.32 11.48 -3.30
N ASP A 66 24.50 12.08 -2.13
CA ASP A 66 25.67 11.95 -1.29
C ASP A 66 25.26 12.17 0.17
N GLU A 67 26.15 11.81 1.10
CA GLU A 67 25.90 11.90 2.54
C GLU A 67 25.50 13.30 3.03
N SER A 68 25.94 14.35 2.33
CA SER A 68 25.66 15.74 2.71
C SER A 68 24.24 16.18 2.32
N SER A 69 23.62 15.50 1.36
CA SER A 69 22.24 15.73 0.94
C SER A 69 21.19 15.15 1.90
N ILE A 70 21.61 14.33 2.86
CA ILE A 70 20.73 13.63 3.80
C ILE A 70 20.37 14.55 4.96
N ASN A 71 19.06 14.76 5.18
CA ASN A 71 18.61 15.50 6.35
C ASN A 71 18.65 14.63 7.62
N LYS A 72 19.80 14.65 8.30
CA LYS A 72 20.07 13.89 9.52
C LYS A 72 19.17 14.24 10.71
N THR A 73 18.50 15.41 10.72
CA THR A 73 17.65 15.83 11.85
C THR A 73 16.30 15.13 11.88
N ASP A 74 15.85 14.62 10.73
CA ASP A 74 14.51 14.09 10.57
C ASP A 74 14.47 12.55 10.71
N ILE A 75 15.62 11.93 10.99
CA ILE A 75 15.78 10.48 11.10
C ILE A 75 15.78 10.10 12.58
N PHE A 76 14.79 9.31 12.97
CA PHE A 76 14.60 8.79 14.31
C PHE A 76 14.57 7.26 14.28
N ILE A 77 15.26 6.62 15.22
CA ILE A 77 15.19 5.18 15.46
C ILE A 77 14.58 4.99 16.84
N ASN A 78 13.48 4.24 16.94
CA ASN A 78 12.73 4.05 18.19
C ASN A 78 12.34 5.37 18.89
N ASN A 79 11.92 6.37 18.13
CA ASN A 79 11.63 7.74 18.59
C ASN A 79 12.81 8.50 19.21
N GLU A 80 14.05 8.00 19.06
CA GLU A 80 15.25 8.70 19.52
C GLU A 80 16.08 9.20 18.32
N PRO A 81 16.69 10.40 18.43
CA PRO A 81 17.58 10.90 17.39
C PRO A 81 18.82 10.02 17.29
N VAL A 82 19.25 9.74 16.05
CA VAL A 82 20.39 8.86 15.80
C VAL A 82 21.71 9.53 16.19
N ASN A 83 22.55 8.82 16.94
CA ASN A 83 23.92 9.24 17.19
C ASN A 83 24.81 8.89 15.98
N TRP A 84 25.04 9.88 15.11
CA TRP A 84 25.82 9.73 13.88
C TRP A 84 27.31 9.41 14.06
N ASN A 85 27.83 9.48 15.28
CA ASN A 85 29.22 9.11 15.57
C ASN A 85 29.41 7.59 15.65
N ARG A 86 28.33 6.81 15.77
CA ARG A 86 28.36 5.34 15.86
C ARG A 86 28.60 4.72 14.47
N ASP A 87 29.37 3.64 14.40
CA ASP A 87 29.76 3.06 13.11
C ASP A 87 28.60 2.42 12.35
N ASP A 88 27.62 1.85 13.06
CA ASP A 88 26.37 1.36 12.46
C ASP A 88 25.46 2.49 11.93
N ALA A 89 25.50 3.69 12.53
CA ALA A 89 24.79 4.86 12.01
C ALA A 89 25.40 5.34 10.69
N LYS A 90 26.72 5.18 10.51
CA LYS A 90 27.39 5.44 9.22
C LYS A 90 26.98 4.41 8.17
N LEU A 91 26.92 3.12 8.54
CA LEU A 91 26.42 2.07 7.65
C LEU A 91 24.97 2.30 7.23
N LEU A 92 24.11 2.72 8.16
CA LEU A 92 22.73 3.12 7.84
C LEU A 92 22.72 4.27 6.84
N LEU A 93 23.54 5.30 7.07
CA LEU A 93 23.57 6.47 6.22
C LEU A 93 24.00 6.16 4.78
N ASP A 94 25.00 5.29 4.60
CA ASP A 94 25.42 4.79 3.30
C ASP A 94 24.28 4.01 2.60
N SER A 95 23.55 3.18 3.35
CA SER A 95 22.42 2.41 2.82
C SER A 95 21.22 3.25 2.35
N LEU A 96 21.11 4.51 2.81
CA LEU A 96 20.05 5.43 2.36
C LEU A 96 20.31 5.98 0.96
N ILE A 97 21.55 5.90 0.47
CA ILE A 97 21.93 6.35 -0.86
C ILE A 97 21.76 5.19 -1.83
N LEU A 98 20.61 5.18 -2.51
CA LEU A 98 20.30 4.13 -3.47
C LEU A 98 20.93 4.40 -4.83
N SER A 99 21.40 3.34 -5.49
CA SER A 99 21.77 3.39 -6.91
C SER A 99 20.54 3.61 -7.78
N ASP A 100 20.73 4.15 -8.99
CA ASP A 100 19.62 4.39 -9.90
C ASP A 100 18.93 3.06 -10.32
N ASP A 101 19.68 1.96 -10.44
CA ASP A 101 19.11 0.62 -10.68
C ASP A 101 18.24 0.12 -9.52
N ALA A 102 18.65 0.35 -8.27
CA ALA A 102 17.86 -0.03 -7.11
C ALA A 102 16.54 0.76 -7.05
N LYS A 103 16.60 2.05 -7.38
CA LYS A 103 15.41 2.91 -7.48
C LYS A 103 14.47 2.42 -8.58
N LYS A 104 15.00 2.15 -9.79
CA LYS A 104 14.23 1.59 -10.92
C LYS A 104 13.56 0.28 -10.54
N TYR A 105 14.29 -0.64 -9.92
CA TYR A 105 13.73 -1.93 -9.48
C TYR A 105 12.54 -1.75 -8.54
N ALA A 106 12.68 -0.91 -7.53
CA ALA A 106 11.61 -0.68 -6.55
C ALA A 106 10.39 0.05 -7.17
N ILE A 107 10.60 0.99 -8.09
CA ILE A 107 9.53 1.63 -8.87
C ILE A 107 8.83 0.59 -9.75
N ALA A 108 9.60 -0.17 -10.53
CA ALA A 108 9.08 -1.20 -11.44
C ALA A 108 8.25 -2.23 -10.68
N ARG A 109 8.72 -2.70 -9.51
CA ARG A 109 7.96 -3.61 -8.65
C ARG A 109 6.58 -3.04 -8.29
N GLU A 110 6.52 -1.78 -7.85
CA GLU A 110 5.24 -1.15 -7.49
C GLU A 110 4.34 -0.92 -8.72
N VAL A 111 4.90 -0.56 -9.87
CA VAL A 111 4.17 -0.43 -11.14
C VAL A 111 3.57 -1.78 -11.57
N MET A 112 4.35 -2.86 -11.53
CA MET A 112 3.88 -4.22 -11.87
C MET A 112 2.78 -4.68 -10.92
N LEU A 113 2.91 -4.39 -9.63
CA LEU A 113 1.85 -4.68 -8.66
C LEU A 113 0.61 -3.78 -8.85
N ALA A 114 0.75 -2.60 -9.46
CA ALA A 114 -0.35 -1.72 -9.85
C ALA A 114 -1.11 -2.24 -11.08
N ASP A 115 -0.37 -2.82 -12.01
CA ASP A 115 -0.89 -3.45 -13.24
C ASP A 115 -1.65 -4.75 -12.95
N ASN A 116 -1.43 -5.34 -11.79
CA ASN A 116 -2.09 -6.57 -11.39
C ASN A 116 -3.56 -6.34 -10.96
N TYR A 117 -4.44 -7.28 -11.31
CA TYR A 117 -5.85 -7.35 -10.89
C TYR A 117 -6.06 -7.60 -9.39
N LEU A 118 -5.00 -7.65 -8.60
CA LEU A 118 -5.03 -7.90 -7.16
C LEU A 118 -5.98 -6.95 -6.42
N VAL A 119 -6.00 -5.65 -6.78
CA VAL A 119 -6.92 -4.67 -6.17
C VAL A 119 -8.38 -4.99 -6.51
N MET A 120 -8.65 -5.41 -7.74
CA MET A 120 -9.98 -5.83 -8.16
C MET A 120 -10.45 -7.08 -7.41
N PHE A 121 -9.62 -8.13 -7.34
CA PHE A 121 -9.94 -9.34 -6.59
C PHE A 121 -10.14 -9.04 -5.11
N LYS A 122 -9.24 -8.29 -4.46
CA LYS A 122 -9.41 -7.90 -3.05
C LYS A 122 -10.73 -7.17 -2.80
N SER A 123 -11.13 -6.30 -3.72
CA SER A 123 -12.39 -5.55 -3.62
C SER A 123 -13.61 -6.46 -3.82
N LEU A 124 -13.60 -7.31 -4.85
CA LEU A 124 -14.69 -8.24 -5.15
C LEU A 124 -14.90 -9.25 -4.02
N PHE A 125 -13.83 -9.88 -3.53
CA PHE A 125 -13.93 -10.84 -2.43
C PHE A 125 -14.38 -10.18 -1.14
N SER A 126 -13.84 -9.01 -0.77
CA SER A 126 -14.27 -8.29 0.43
C SER A 126 -15.74 -7.85 0.34
N GLY A 127 -16.18 -7.38 -0.83
CA GLY A 127 -17.59 -7.05 -1.09
C GLY A 127 -18.48 -8.29 -1.02
N GLY A 128 -18.01 -9.42 -1.56
CA GLY A 128 -18.68 -10.72 -1.48
C GLY A 128 -18.85 -11.20 -0.04
N ILE A 129 -17.81 -11.09 0.79
CA ILE A 129 -17.86 -11.43 2.22
C ILE A 129 -18.88 -10.55 2.94
N LEU A 130 -18.90 -9.24 2.70
CA LEU A 130 -19.86 -8.35 3.33
C LEU A 130 -21.30 -8.69 2.92
N ALA A 131 -21.53 -8.91 1.63
CA ALA A 131 -22.83 -9.31 1.10
C ALA A 131 -23.28 -10.65 1.69
N ALA A 132 -22.38 -11.64 1.79
CA ALA A 132 -22.68 -12.94 2.36
C ALA A 132 -22.97 -12.84 3.87
N THR A 133 -22.18 -12.05 4.61
CA THR A 133 -22.39 -11.76 6.04
C THR A 133 -23.79 -11.20 6.28
N PHE A 134 -24.21 -10.24 5.45
CA PHE A 134 -25.53 -9.62 5.52
C PHE A 134 -26.65 -10.62 5.17
N ASN A 135 -26.50 -11.39 4.09
CA ASN A 135 -27.52 -12.35 3.66
C ASN A 135 -27.72 -13.47 4.69
N VAL A 136 -26.63 -14.01 5.26
CA VAL A 136 -26.69 -15.02 6.32
C VAL A 136 -27.39 -14.45 7.56
N ALA A 137 -27.05 -13.23 7.97
CA ALA A 137 -27.74 -12.56 9.08
C ALA A 137 -29.24 -12.36 8.79
N ALA A 138 -29.61 -11.94 7.57
CA ALA A 138 -31.00 -11.77 7.15
C ALA A 138 -31.77 -13.10 7.14
N GLN A 139 -31.14 -14.19 6.69
CA GLN A 139 -31.72 -15.52 6.71
C GLN A 139 -31.97 -16.01 8.14
N PHE A 140 -31.04 -15.79 9.07
CA PHE A 140 -31.27 -16.11 10.49
C PHE A 140 -32.40 -15.28 11.08
N ASN A 141 -32.46 -13.98 10.76
CA ASN A 141 -33.49 -13.08 11.24
C ASN A 141 -34.88 -13.50 10.81
N ASN A 142 -35.07 -13.82 9.52
CA ASN A 142 -36.36 -14.20 8.96
C ASN A 142 -36.72 -15.67 9.23
N GLY A 143 -35.77 -16.58 9.03
CA GLY A 143 -36.01 -18.02 9.17
C GLY A 143 -36.17 -18.49 10.61
N SER A 144 -35.36 -17.95 11.54
CA SER A 144 -35.41 -18.34 12.95
C SER A 144 -36.25 -17.39 13.80
N LYS A 145 -36.90 -16.38 13.18
CA LYS A 145 -37.58 -15.27 13.87
C LYS A 145 -36.73 -14.70 15.00
N LEU A 146 -35.46 -14.40 14.68
CA LEU A 146 -34.45 -14.08 15.69
C LEU A 146 -34.84 -12.86 16.55
N PHE A 147 -35.67 -11.96 15.99
CA PHE A 147 -36.26 -10.81 16.68
C PHE A 147 -37.29 -11.15 17.76
N GLU A 148 -37.76 -12.39 17.85
CA GLU A 148 -38.65 -12.86 18.93
C GLU A 148 -37.85 -13.54 20.05
N LYS A 149 -36.58 -13.91 19.80
CA LYS A 149 -35.72 -14.62 20.77
C LYS A 149 -35.09 -13.68 21.80
N PRO A 150 -34.64 -14.19 22.97
CA PRO A 150 -33.93 -13.40 23.98
C PRO A 150 -32.67 -12.73 23.42
N ARG A 151 -32.30 -11.56 23.98
CA ARG A 151 -31.17 -10.74 23.50
C ARG A 151 -29.85 -11.51 23.46
N GLY A 152 -29.58 -12.38 24.44
CA GLY A 152 -28.37 -13.19 24.48
C GLY A 152 -28.22 -14.14 23.29
N VAL A 153 -29.32 -14.75 22.83
CA VAL A 153 -29.31 -15.64 21.67
C VAL A 153 -29.02 -14.84 20.39
N ARG A 154 -29.56 -13.63 20.26
CA ARG A 154 -29.26 -12.74 19.12
C ARG A 154 -27.78 -12.36 19.09
N PHE A 155 -27.24 -11.96 20.24
CA PHE A 155 -25.83 -11.60 20.35
C PHE A 155 -24.93 -12.77 19.97
N ALA A 156 -25.19 -13.97 20.50
CA ALA A 156 -24.41 -15.16 20.17
C ALA A 156 -24.43 -15.46 18.66
N MET A 157 -25.60 -15.38 18.02
CA MET A 157 -25.72 -15.64 16.59
C MET A 157 -24.99 -14.60 15.72
N TYR A 158 -25.10 -13.31 16.06
CA TYR A 158 -24.36 -12.27 15.33
C TYR A 158 -22.85 -12.34 15.57
N ALA A 159 -22.42 -12.69 16.80
CA ALA A 159 -21.01 -12.90 17.11
C ALA A 159 -20.43 -14.08 16.33
N LEU A 160 -21.14 -15.21 16.26
CA LEU A 160 -20.72 -16.38 15.46
C LEU A 160 -20.63 -16.04 13.97
N ASN A 161 -21.64 -15.36 13.42
CA ASN A 161 -21.61 -14.92 12.02
C ASN A 161 -20.44 -13.96 11.76
N GLY A 162 -20.25 -12.96 12.63
CA GLY A 162 -19.15 -11.99 12.51
C GLY A 162 -17.78 -12.64 12.59
N LEU A 163 -17.55 -13.53 13.56
CA LEU A 163 -16.27 -14.23 13.73
C LEU A 163 -15.97 -15.16 12.55
N PHE A 164 -16.99 -15.86 12.03
CA PHE A 164 -16.82 -16.73 10.86
C PHE A 164 -16.36 -15.94 9.64
N TRP A 165 -17.09 -14.87 9.28
CA TRP A 165 -16.73 -14.05 8.11
C TRP A 165 -15.47 -13.22 8.31
N TRP A 166 -15.16 -12.82 9.55
CA TRP A 166 -13.88 -12.23 9.90
C TRP A 166 -12.72 -13.22 9.66
N GLY A 167 -12.87 -14.48 10.03
CA GLY A 167 -11.89 -15.53 9.74
C GLY A 167 -11.65 -15.74 8.25
N ILE A 168 -12.73 -15.75 7.44
CA ILE A 168 -12.62 -15.82 5.97
C ILE A 168 -11.89 -14.59 5.40
N TRP A 169 -12.17 -13.39 5.93
CA TRP A 169 -11.47 -12.18 5.52
C TRP A 169 -9.98 -12.19 5.88
N CYS A 170 -9.62 -12.69 7.07
CA CYS A 170 -8.21 -12.90 7.45
C CYS A 170 -7.51 -13.85 6.48
N LEU A 171 -8.11 -15.01 6.19
CA LEU A 171 -7.56 -15.99 5.25
C LEU A 171 -7.36 -15.40 3.85
N GLN A 172 -8.31 -14.60 3.38
CA GLN A 172 -8.22 -13.91 2.10
C GLN A 172 -7.04 -12.93 2.06
N ASN A 173 -6.83 -12.15 3.12
CA ASN A 173 -5.72 -11.20 3.17
C ASN A 173 -4.37 -11.92 3.13
N ASP A 174 -4.22 -13.01 3.88
CA ASP A 174 -2.97 -13.77 3.89
C ASP A 174 -2.69 -14.44 2.54
N THR A 175 -3.72 -14.86 1.81
CA THR A 175 -3.56 -15.54 0.51
C THR A 175 -3.31 -14.55 -0.64
N LEU A 176 -3.79 -13.31 -0.54
CA LEU A 176 -3.65 -12.26 -1.57
C LEU A 176 -2.53 -11.25 -1.25
N LEU A 177 -1.63 -11.58 -0.33
CA LEU A 177 -0.37 -10.88 -0.04
C LEU A 177 0.80 -11.63 -0.68
#